data_AF-A0A7J7D6I3-F1
#
_entry.id   AF-A0A7J7D6I3-F1
#
_cell.length_a   1.000
_cell.length_b   1.000
_cell.length_c   1.000
_cell.angle_alpha   90.00
_cell.angle_beta   90.00
_cell.angle_gamma   90.00
#
_symmetry.space_group_name_H-M   'P 1'
#
loop_
_entity.id
_entity.type
_entity.pdbx_description
1 polymer ?
#
loop_
_entity_poly.entity_id
_entity_poly.type
_entity_poly.pdbx_seq_one_letter_code
_entity_poly.pdbx_strand_id
1 'polypeptide(L)'
;MLQNVYWKELGLLFTVWTIVLALQIAKNYSRTCSAEYWALNILQIPVATGVTAYEAVNLYKGRRKIASKGESGINWKVHKLVLYCACGMLAGIIGGLLGLGGGFILGPLFLEMGIPPQVSSATSTFAMTFSASMSAIEYYLLKRFPVPYALYFFAVGTIAALVGQHVVGKLIRLSGRASVIIFILSLTIFVSAITLGGVGISDMIKRIEKKEYMGFDTLC
;
A
#
# COMPACT_ATOMS: atom_id res chain seq x y z
N MET A 1 -1.58 -27.81 2.45
CA MET A 1 -1.65 -26.39 2.02
C MET A 1 -0.30 -25.68 1.89
N LEU A 2 0.79 -26.13 2.53
CA LEU A 2 2.11 -25.46 2.50
C LEU A 2 2.99 -25.76 1.26
N GLN A 3 2.62 -26.71 0.41
CA GLN A 3 3.45 -27.14 -0.74
C GLN A 3 3.39 -26.20 -1.97
N ASN A 4 2.47 -25.23 -2.00
CA ASN A 4 2.30 -24.31 -3.13
C ASN A 4 2.86 -22.91 -2.84
N VAL A 5 3.69 -22.78 -1.81
CA VAL A 5 4.30 -21.52 -1.42
C VAL A 5 5.54 -21.30 -2.26
N TYR A 6 5.50 -20.27 -3.10
CA TYR A 6 6.64 -19.77 -3.87
C TYR A 6 7.64 -19.09 -2.92
N TRP A 7 8.41 -19.90 -2.20
CA TRP A 7 9.38 -19.46 -1.17
C TRP A 7 10.45 -18.52 -1.70
N LYS A 8 10.80 -18.64 -2.98
CA LYS A 8 11.78 -17.78 -3.62
C LYS A 8 11.26 -16.35 -3.80
N GLU A 9 9.99 -16.22 -4.18
CA GLU A 9 9.29 -14.95 -4.37
C GLU A 9 8.99 -14.27 -3.03
N LEU A 10 8.57 -15.04 -2.03
CA LEU A 10 8.43 -14.53 -0.66
C LEU A 10 9.78 -14.09 -0.07
N GLY A 11 10.84 -14.87 -0.31
CA GLY A 11 12.18 -14.49 0.11
C GLY A 11 12.66 -13.20 -0.55
N LEU A 12 12.36 -13.00 -1.83
CA LEU A 12 12.67 -11.76 -2.55
C LEU A 12 11.89 -10.57 -1.97
N LEU A 13 10.58 -10.73 -1.71
CA LEU A 13 9.76 -9.69 -1.07
C LEU A 13 10.30 -9.31 0.32
N PHE A 14 10.64 -10.29 1.15
CA PHE A 14 11.21 -10.07 2.48
C PHE A 14 12.59 -9.40 2.43
N THR A 15 13.40 -9.74 1.43
CA THR A 15 14.72 -9.12 1.21
C THR A 15 14.56 -7.64 0.83
N VAL A 16 13.69 -7.33 -0.14
CA VAL A 16 13.37 -5.94 -0.51
C VAL A 16 12.82 -5.18 0.69
N TRP A 17 11.93 -5.82 1.45
CA TRP A 17 11.36 -5.23 2.67
C TRP A 17 12.44 -4.86 3.69
N THR A 18 13.37 -5.77 3.97
CA THR A 18 14.47 -5.55 4.94
C THR A 18 15.41 -4.42 4.47
N ILE A 19 15.73 -4.37 3.18
CA ILE A 19 16.57 -3.31 2.61
C ILE A 19 15.89 -1.95 2.73
N VAL A 20 14.60 -1.86 2.38
CA VAL A 20 13.83 -0.61 2.49
C VAL A 20 13.71 -0.16 3.94
N LEU A 21 13.47 -1.10 4.86
CA LEU A 21 13.44 -0.84 6.30
C LEU A 21 14.79 -0.30 6.80
N ALA A 22 15.89 -0.94 6.44
CA ALA A 22 17.23 -0.49 6.81
C ALA A 22 17.54 0.92 6.29
N LEU A 23 17.12 1.24 5.05
CA LEU A 23 17.24 2.59 4.48
C LEU A 23 16.39 3.62 5.24
N GLN A 24 15.15 3.28 5.64
CA GLN A 24 14.30 4.16 6.46
C GLN A 24 14.95 4.46 7.81
N ILE A 25 15.52 3.43 8.47
CA ILE A 25 16.20 3.58 9.76
C ILE A 25 17.47 4.43 9.62
N ALA A 26 18.27 4.18 8.59
CA ALA A 26 19.48 4.96 8.31
C ALA A 26 19.17 6.44 8.03
N LYS A 27 18.11 6.71 7.27
CA LYS A 27 17.60 8.06 7.02
C LYS A 27 17.24 8.79 8.33
N ASN A 28 16.63 8.08 9.28
CA ASN A 28 16.25 8.64 10.57
C ASN A 28 17.44 9.02 11.47
N TYR A 29 18.62 8.42 11.26
CA TYR A 29 19.84 8.75 12.00
C TYR A 29 20.68 9.85 11.33
N SER A 30 20.42 10.16 10.05
CA SER A 30 21.14 11.20 9.31
C SER A 30 20.61 12.60 9.64
N ARG A 31 21.51 13.59 9.65
CA ARG A 31 21.16 14.99 9.92
C ARG A 31 20.24 15.52 8.81
N THR A 32 19.13 16.15 9.21
CA THR A 32 18.25 16.91 8.32
C THR A 32 19.07 17.95 7.54
N CYS A 33 18.78 18.13 6.25
CA CYS A 33 19.48 19.02 5.31
C CYS A 33 20.91 18.64 4.86
N SER A 34 21.38 17.39 5.08
CA SER A 34 22.64 16.91 4.51
C SER A 34 22.46 16.35 3.09
N ALA A 35 23.50 16.43 2.24
CA ALA A 35 23.53 15.75 0.93
C ALA A 35 23.29 14.24 1.04
N GLU A 36 23.64 13.65 2.18
CA GLU A 36 23.37 12.25 2.52
C GLU A 36 21.88 11.93 2.67
N TYR A 37 21.08 12.84 3.22
CA TYR A 37 19.63 12.68 3.36
C TYR A 37 18.93 12.65 1.99
N TRP A 38 19.36 13.54 1.07
CA TRP A 38 18.86 13.57 -0.30
C TRP A 38 19.34 12.37 -1.11
N ALA A 39 20.59 11.92 -0.93
CA ALA A 39 21.11 10.71 -1.55
C ALA A 39 20.32 9.46 -1.11
N LEU A 40 19.98 9.32 0.17
CA LEU A 40 19.20 8.20 0.69
C LEU A 40 17.73 8.22 0.22
N ASN A 41 17.10 9.40 0.12
CA ASN A 41 15.75 9.55 -0.47
C ASN A 41 15.74 9.20 -1.95
N ILE A 42 16.72 9.70 -2.71
CA ILE A 42 16.84 9.40 -4.13
C ILE A 42 17.10 7.92 -4.33
N LEU A 43 17.91 7.26 -3.49
CA LEU A 43 18.24 5.83 -3.60
C LEU A 43 17.04 4.88 -3.42
N GLN A 44 16.00 5.29 -2.67
CA GLN A 44 14.75 4.53 -2.54
C GLN A 44 13.99 4.42 -3.88
N ILE A 45 14.09 5.42 -4.76
CA ILE A 45 13.36 5.46 -6.03
C ILE A 45 13.92 4.43 -7.04
N PRO A 46 15.24 4.31 -7.30
CA PRO A 46 15.84 3.27 -8.14
C PRO A 46 15.60 1.86 -7.64
N VAL A 47 15.56 1.63 -6.32
CA VAL A 47 15.29 0.29 -5.78
C VAL A 47 13.84 -0.11 -6.07
N ALA A 48 12.88 0.78 -5.82
CA ALA A 48 11.47 0.52 -6.10
C ALA A 48 11.18 0.43 -7.61
N THR A 49 11.70 1.36 -8.41
CA THR A 49 11.52 1.37 -9.87
C THR A 49 12.30 0.27 -10.56
N GLY A 50 13.49 -0.10 -10.07
CA GLY A 50 14.30 -1.18 -10.61
C GLY A 50 13.69 -2.56 -10.40
N VAL A 51 13.16 -2.85 -9.20
CA VAL A 51 12.43 -4.10 -8.93
C VAL A 51 11.14 -4.17 -9.74
N THR A 52 10.38 -3.07 -9.78
CA THR A 52 9.14 -2.98 -10.58
C THR A 52 9.41 -3.15 -12.08
N ALA A 53 10.47 -2.52 -12.60
CA ALA A 53 10.89 -2.66 -13.99
C ALA A 53 11.41 -4.07 -14.31
N TYR A 54 12.16 -4.69 -13.40
CA TYR A 54 12.62 -6.08 -13.56
C TYR A 54 11.45 -7.07 -13.64
N GLU A 55 10.47 -6.93 -12.75
CA GLU A 55 9.26 -7.75 -12.78
C GLU A 55 8.41 -7.46 -14.02
N ALA A 56 8.28 -6.20 -14.43
CA ALA A 56 7.58 -5.79 -15.65
C ALA A 56 8.24 -6.35 -16.92
N VAL A 57 9.58 -6.36 -16.99
CA VAL A 57 10.34 -6.95 -18.12
C VAL A 57 10.21 -8.47 -18.14
N ASN A 58 10.20 -9.13 -16.97
CA ASN A 58 9.95 -10.57 -16.89
C ASN A 58 8.50 -10.95 -17.26
N LEU A 59 7.54 -10.08 -17.00
CA LEU A 59 6.16 -10.21 -17.46
C LEU A 59 6.08 -10.03 -18.99
N TYR A 60 6.76 -9.01 -19.53
CA TYR A 60 6.78 -8.70 -20.96
C TYR A 60 7.45 -9.80 -21.80
N LYS A 61 8.56 -10.38 -21.31
CA LYS A 61 9.22 -11.53 -21.96
C LYS A 61 8.43 -12.85 -21.84
N GLY A 62 7.24 -12.84 -21.23
CA GLY A 62 6.38 -14.01 -21.09
C GLY A 62 6.90 -15.10 -20.13
N ARG A 63 7.97 -14.80 -19.37
CA ARG A 63 8.57 -15.72 -18.38
C ARG A 63 7.73 -15.82 -17.11
N ARG A 64 6.87 -14.83 -16.83
CA ARG A 64 5.84 -14.86 -15.78
C ARG A 64 4.45 -14.77 -16.39
N LYS A 65 3.62 -15.80 -16.19
CA LYS A 65 2.18 -15.74 -16.41
C LYS A 65 1.49 -15.40 -15.09
N ILE A 66 0.52 -14.48 -15.10
CA ILE A 66 -0.33 -14.23 -13.94
C ILE A 66 -1.22 -15.48 -13.78
N ALA A 67 -0.86 -16.37 -12.86
CA ALA A 67 -1.52 -17.67 -12.67
C ALA A 67 -3.04 -17.56 -12.42
N SER A 68 -3.50 -16.40 -11.94
CA SER A 68 -4.91 -16.12 -11.65
C SER A 68 -5.71 -15.61 -12.85
N LYS A 69 -5.08 -15.34 -13.99
CA LYS A 69 -5.75 -14.74 -15.15
C LYS A 69 -5.93 -15.81 -16.23
N GLY A 70 -7.19 -16.19 -16.47
CA GLY A 70 -7.56 -17.02 -17.62
C GLY A 70 -7.13 -16.36 -18.94
N GLU A 71 -7.12 -17.11 -20.04
CA GLU A 71 -6.60 -16.76 -21.37
C GLU A 71 -7.25 -15.54 -22.07
N SER A 72 -7.73 -14.53 -21.35
CA SER A 72 -8.06 -13.23 -21.90
C SER A 72 -6.77 -12.46 -22.22
N GLY A 73 -6.30 -12.67 -23.44
CA GLY A 73 -5.18 -11.96 -24.04
C GLY A 73 -5.39 -10.45 -24.01
N ILE A 74 -4.87 -9.79 -22.98
CA ILE A 74 -4.52 -8.39 -23.10
C ILE A 74 -3.41 -8.34 -24.15
N ASN A 75 -3.66 -7.65 -25.26
CA ASN A 75 -2.59 -7.13 -26.10
C ASN A 75 -1.75 -6.22 -25.20
N TRP A 76 -0.68 -6.76 -24.60
CA TRP A 76 0.24 -6.04 -23.71
C TRP A 76 1.05 -5.04 -24.54
N LYS A 77 0.38 -4.00 -25.05
CA LYS A 77 1.03 -2.85 -25.65
C LYS A 77 1.83 -2.18 -24.54
N VAL A 78 3.10 -1.87 -24.84
CA VAL A 78 4.04 -1.19 -23.94
C VAL A 78 3.40 0.03 -23.27
N HIS A 79 2.58 0.78 -23.99
CA HIS A 79 1.85 1.93 -23.46
C HIS A 79 0.93 1.61 -22.28
N LYS A 80 0.21 0.47 -22.30
CA LYS A 80 -0.68 0.10 -21.18
C LYS A 80 0.13 -0.31 -19.95
N LEU A 81 1.25 -1.00 -20.14
CA LEU A 81 2.14 -1.39 -19.04
C LEU A 81 2.78 -0.16 -18.38
N VAL A 82 3.26 0.79 -19.18
CA VAL A 82 3.79 2.06 -18.68
C VAL A 82 2.71 2.85 -17.93
N LEU A 83 1.49 2.91 -18.45
CA LEU A 83 0.37 3.57 -17.77
C LEU A 83 0.07 2.91 -16.42
N TYR A 84 0.04 1.58 -16.34
CA TYR A 84 -0.20 0.87 -15.07
C TYR A 84 0.94 1.07 -14.06
N CYS A 85 2.19 1.08 -14.51
CA CYS A 85 3.32 1.41 -13.64
C CYS A 85 3.22 2.86 -13.11
N ALA A 86 2.86 3.82 -13.97
CA ALA A 86 2.67 5.21 -13.57
C ALA A 86 1.52 5.37 -12.57
N CYS A 87 0.36 4.74 -12.84
CA CYS A 87 -0.76 4.70 -11.90
C CYS A 87 -0.38 4.03 -10.58
N GLY A 88 0.40 2.95 -10.61
CA GLY A 88 0.92 2.27 -9.42
C GLY A 88 1.87 3.15 -8.60
N MET A 89 2.74 3.92 -9.24
CA MET A 89 3.60 4.89 -8.55
C MET A 89 2.79 6.03 -7.92
N LEU A 90 1.84 6.62 -8.66
CA LEU A 90 0.94 7.66 -8.12
C LEU A 90 0.12 7.14 -6.95
N ALA A 91 -0.41 5.92 -7.07
CA ALA A 91 -1.11 5.20 -6.01
C ALA A 91 -0.23 5.00 -4.77
N GLY A 92 1.04 4.62 -4.97
CA GLY A 92 2.02 4.47 -3.89
C GLY A 92 2.33 5.80 -3.19
N ILE A 93 2.51 6.88 -3.95
CA ILE A 93 2.76 8.22 -3.39
C ILE A 93 1.56 8.68 -2.56
N ILE A 94 0.34 8.60 -3.11
CA ILE A 94 -0.89 8.98 -2.40
C ILE A 94 -1.10 8.09 -1.18
N GLY A 95 -0.91 6.78 -1.32
CA GLY A 95 -1.05 5.82 -0.22
C GLY A 95 0.00 6.01 0.89
N GLY A 96 1.21 6.45 0.53
CA GLY A 96 2.27 6.81 1.46
C GLY A 96 1.99 8.11 2.20
N LEU A 97 1.54 9.15 1.48
CA LEU A 97 1.14 10.44 2.08
C LEU A 97 -0.03 10.29 3.05
N LEU A 98 -1.02 9.45 2.71
CA LEU A 98 -2.15 9.18 3.58
C LEU A 98 -1.80 8.21 4.74
N GLY A 99 -0.62 7.58 4.72
CA GLY A 99 -0.20 6.60 5.73
C GLY A 99 -1.06 5.32 5.76
N LEU A 100 -1.86 5.06 4.71
CA LEU A 100 -2.79 3.93 4.67
C LEU A 100 -2.14 2.64 4.15
N GLY A 101 -0.95 2.74 3.55
CA GLY A 101 -0.32 1.66 2.77
C GLY A 101 -1.10 1.43 1.47
N GLY A 102 -0.50 1.63 0.30
CA GLY A 102 -1.19 1.78 -1.00
C GLY A 102 -2.13 0.65 -1.50
N GLY A 103 -2.42 -0.39 -0.70
CA GLY A 103 -3.28 -1.52 -1.09
C GLY A 103 -4.72 -1.15 -1.43
N PHE A 104 -5.24 -0.05 -0.87
CA PHE A 104 -6.58 0.45 -1.18
C PHE A 104 -6.71 0.94 -2.62
N ILE A 105 -5.62 1.43 -3.22
CA ILE A 105 -5.59 1.86 -4.62
C ILE A 105 -5.18 0.70 -5.55
N LEU A 106 -4.32 -0.21 -5.06
CA LEU A 106 -3.95 -1.43 -5.78
C LEU A 106 -5.15 -2.37 -6.05
N GLY A 107 -6.12 -2.43 -5.14
CA GLY A 107 -7.32 -3.28 -5.30
C GLY A 107 -8.12 -2.97 -6.58
N PRO A 108 -8.61 -1.73 -6.77
CA PRO A 108 -9.26 -1.29 -8.00
C PRO A 108 -8.38 -1.44 -9.25
N LEU A 109 -7.09 -1.14 -9.16
CA LEU A 109 -6.15 -1.25 -10.29
C LEU A 109 -6.05 -2.71 -10.80
N PHE A 110 -5.99 -3.68 -9.89
CA PHE A 110 -5.99 -5.09 -10.26
C PHE A 110 -7.34 -5.53 -10.88
N LEU A 111 -8.46 -4.95 -10.46
CA LEU A 111 -9.78 -5.20 -11.05
C LEU A 111 -9.88 -4.65 -12.48
N GLU A 112 -9.35 -3.44 -12.74
CA GLU A 112 -9.27 -2.88 -14.10
C GLU A 112 -8.40 -3.74 -15.03
N MET A 113 -7.38 -4.39 -14.47
CA MET A 113 -6.56 -5.36 -15.22
C MET A 113 -7.26 -6.71 -15.43
N GLY A 114 -8.51 -6.88 -14.98
CA GLY A 114 -9.30 -8.10 -15.17
C GLY A 114 -8.86 -9.28 -14.28
N ILE A 115 -8.15 -9.01 -13.18
CA ILE A 115 -7.82 -10.03 -12.18
C ILE A 115 -9.07 -10.29 -11.34
N PRO A 116 -9.39 -11.55 -11.02
CA PRO A 116 -10.55 -11.85 -10.19
C PRO A 116 -10.48 -11.13 -8.84
N PRO A 117 -11.60 -10.57 -8.36
CA PRO A 117 -11.64 -9.70 -7.19
C PRO A 117 -11.10 -10.34 -5.91
N GLN A 118 -11.26 -11.65 -5.77
CA GLN A 118 -10.82 -12.39 -4.60
C GLN A 118 -9.28 -12.43 -4.49
N VAL A 119 -8.58 -12.59 -5.62
CA VAL A 119 -7.10 -12.62 -5.65
C VAL A 119 -6.52 -11.21 -5.58
N SER A 120 -7.16 -10.25 -6.25
CA SER A 120 -6.82 -8.82 -6.12
C SER A 120 -6.86 -8.36 -4.66
N SER A 121 -7.98 -8.61 -3.97
CA SER A 121 -8.16 -8.22 -2.57
C SER A 121 -7.11 -8.87 -1.67
N ALA A 122 -6.86 -10.17 -1.81
CA ALA A 122 -5.86 -10.88 -1.01
C ALA A 122 -4.45 -10.30 -1.23
N THR A 123 -4.10 -9.99 -2.49
CA THR A 123 -2.78 -9.45 -2.85
C THR A 123 -2.58 -8.03 -2.28
N SER A 124 -3.61 -7.18 -2.39
CA SER A 124 -3.56 -5.81 -1.85
C SER A 124 -3.47 -5.79 -0.32
N THR A 125 -4.21 -6.65 0.38
CA THR A 125 -4.13 -6.77 1.85
C THR A 125 -2.77 -7.32 2.30
N PHE A 126 -2.20 -8.26 1.53
CA PHE A 126 -0.86 -8.79 1.79
C PHE A 126 0.21 -7.68 1.64
N ALA A 127 0.17 -6.91 0.56
CA ALA A 127 1.07 -5.77 0.35
C ALA A 127 0.91 -4.68 1.44
N MET A 128 -0.33 -4.40 1.85
CA MET A 128 -0.63 -3.49 2.97
C MET A 128 0.02 -3.94 4.28
N THR A 129 0.00 -5.24 4.57
CA THR A 129 0.62 -5.78 5.80
C THR A 129 2.12 -5.47 5.85
N PHE A 130 2.83 -5.64 4.72
CA PHE A 130 4.26 -5.28 4.66
C PHE A 130 4.49 -3.79 4.85
N SER A 131 3.73 -2.94 4.16
CA SER A 131 3.86 -1.49 4.29
C SER A 131 3.56 -1.02 5.72
N ALA A 132 2.50 -1.54 6.33
CA ALA A 132 2.11 -1.21 7.71
C ALA A 132 3.16 -1.68 8.73
N SER A 133 3.76 -2.86 8.52
CA SER A 133 4.84 -3.35 9.39
C SER A 133 6.09 -2.47 9.33
N MET A 134 6.46 -1.95 8.15
CA MET A 134 7.56 -0.99 8.03
C MET A 134 7.27 0.28 8.84
N SER A 135 6.09 0.87 8.65
CA SER A 135 5.69 2.07 9.38
C SER A 135 5.65 1.82 10.89
N ALA A 136 5.11 0.69 11.35
CA ALA A 136 5.07 0.36 12.77
C ALA A 136 6.48 0.33 13.41
N ILE A 137 7.47 -0.27 12.74
CA ILE A 137 8.86 -0.32 13.22
C ILE A 137 9.48 1.09 13.23
N GLU A 138 9.27 1.86 12.16
CA GLU A 138 9.76 3.23 12.06
C GLU A 138 9.22 4.11 13.20
N TYR A 139 7.90 4.15 13.38
CA TYR A 139 7.24 4.91 14.43
C TYR A 139 7.65 4.47 15.85
N TYR A 140 7.91 3.18 16.05
CA TYR A 140 8.44 2.66 17.31
C TYR A 140 9.87 3.18 17.58
N LEU A 141 10.73 3.19 16.56
CA LEU A 141 12.11 3.69 16.68
C LEU A 141 12.18 5.20 16.91
N LEU A 142 11.25 5.98 16.36
CA LEU A 142 11.17 7.43 16.59
C LEU A 142 10.78 7.79 18.03
N LYS A 143 10.45 6.83 18.91
CA LYS A 143 9.98 7.03 20.30
C LYS A 143 8.82 8.04 20.45
N ARG A 144 8.16 8.40 19.34
CA ARG A 144 6.98 9.28 19.30
C ARG A 144 5.69 8.59 19.75
N PHE A 145 5.79 7.33 20.20
CA PHE A 145 4.65 6.46 20.40
C PHE A 145 4.35 6.22 21.87
N PRO A 146 3.16 6.61 22.37
CA PRO A 146 2.65 6.07 23.60
C PRO A 146 2.17 4.64 23.33
N VAL A 147 3.04 3.66 23.62
CA VAL A 147 2.82 2.21 23.49
C VAL A 147 1.42 1.73 23.93
N PRO A 148 0.81 2.21 25.05
CA PRO A 148 -0.52 1.73 25.45
C PRO A 148 -1.63 2.08 24.45
N TYR A 149 -1.60 3.27 23.84
CA TYR A 149 -2.60 3.64 22.84
C TYR A 149 -2.42 2.82 21.55
N ALA A 150 -1.18 2.54 21.16
CA ALA A 150 -0.87 1.68 20.02
C ALA A 150 -1.51 0.30 20.14
N LEU A 151 -1.32 -0.34 21.30
CA LEU A 151 -1.85 -1.67 21.59
C LEU A 151 -3.37 -1.65 21.63
N TYR A 152 -3.97 -0.60 22.19
CA TYR A 152 -5.42 -0.44 22.20
C TYR A 152 -5.99 -0.35 20.78
N PHE A 153 -5.45 0.53 19.92
CA PHE A 153 -5.91 0.65 18.54
C PHE A 153 -5.62 -0.61 17.72
N PHE A 154 -4.51 -1.29 17.97
CA PHE A 154 -4.20 -2.56 17.33
C PHE A 154 -5.22 -3.65 17.72
N ALA A 155 -5.59 -3.75 18.99
CA ALA A 155 -6.58 -4.72 19.47
C ALA A 155 -7.97 -4.44 18.88
N VAL A 156 -8.43 -3.19 18.95
CA VAL A 156 -9.72 -2.76 18.38
C VAL A 156 -9.74 -2.97 16.88
N GLY A 157 -8.67 -2.59 16.18
CA GLY A 157 -8.53 -2.77 14.73
C GLY A 157 -8.52 -4.24 14.33
N THR A 158 -7.85 -5.10 15.10
CA THR A 158 -7.84 -6.55 14.85
C THR A 158 -9.23 -7.16 15.01
N ILE A 159 -9.95 -6.82 16.08
CA ILE A 159 -11.32 -7.30 16.32
C ILE A 159 -12.25 -6.82 15.19
N ALA A 160 -12.19 -5.54 14.84
CA ALA A 160 -12.98 -4.97 13.76
C ALA A 160 -12.67 -5.65 12.40
N ALA A 161 -11.39 -5.91 12.10
CA ALA A 161 -10.97 -6.60 10.89
C ALA A 161 -11.47 -8.04 10.85
N LEU A 162 -11.36 -8.80 11.94
CA LEU A 162 -11.85 -10.18 12.01
C LEU A 162 -13.36 -10.25 11.81
N VAL A 163 -14.12 -9.38 12.50
CA VAL A 163 -15.58 -9.29 12.35
C VAL A 163 -15.93 -8.87 10.92
N GLY A 164 -15.26 -7.85 10.38
CA GLY A 164 -15.48 -7.37 9.02
C GLY A 164 -15.21 -8.45 7.96
N GLN A 165 -14.07 -9.15 8.06
CA GLN A 165 -13.74 -10.26 7.15
C GLN A 165 -14.76 -11.41 7.25
N HIS A 166 -15.23 -11.73 8.46
CA HIS A 166 -16.24 -12.78 8.64
C HIS A 166 -17.59 -12.39 8.01
N VAL A 167 -18.05 -11.15 8.26
CA VAL A 167 -19.31 -10.62 7.71
C VAL A 167 -19.23 -10.52 6.19
N VAL A 168 -18.17 -9.90 5.66
CA VAL A 168 -17.96 -9.74 4.22
C VAL A 168 -17.81 -11.12 3.54
N GLY A 169 -17.04 -12.04 4.14
CA GLY A 169 -16.90 -13.40 3.63
C GLY A 169 -18.23 -14.16 3.57
N LYS A 170 -19.07 -14.02 4.60
CA LYS A 170 -20.43 -14.59 4.62
C LYS A 170 -21.31 -13.96 3.55
N LEU A 171 -21.24 -12.63 3.38
CA LEU A 171 -22.01 -11.90 2.38
C LEU A 171 -21.61 -12.31 0.95
N ILE A 172 -20.31 -12.44 0.67
CA ILE A 172 -19.79 -12.93 -0.61
C ILE A 172 -20.30 -14.34 -0.90
N ARG A 173 -20.27 -15.23 0.11
CA ARG A 173 -20.76 -16.61 -0.05
C ARG A 173 -22.27 -16.68 -0.32
N LEU A 174 -23.04 -15.74 0.26
CA LEU A 174 -24.49 -15.66 0.05
C LEU A 174 -24.85 -15.10 -1.32
N SER A 175 -24.17 -14.04 -1.76
CA SER A 175 -24.45 -13.38 -3.03
C SER A 175 -23.84 -14.09 -4.24
N GLY A 176 -22.73 -14.81 -4.07
CA GLY A 176 -22.07 -15.58 -5.13
C GLY A 176 -21.59 -14.78 -6.34
N ARG A 177 -21.66 -13.44 -6.30
CA ARG A 177 -21.39 -12.54 -7.43
C ARG A 177 -20.18 -11.65 -7.16
N ALA A 178 -19.27 -11.59 -8.14
CA ALA A 178 -18.10 -10.70 -8.14
C ALA A 178 -18.47 -9.21 -8.01
N SER A 179 -19.68 -8.82 -8.45
CA SER A 179 -20.18 -7.45 -8.37
C SER A 179 -20.30 -6.93 -6.93
N VAL A 180 -20.55 -7.81 -5.95
CA VAL A 180 -20.67 -7.42 -4.54
C VAL A 180 -19.32 -6.97 -3.98
N ILE A 181 -18.22 -7.62 -4.38
CA ILE A 181 -16.88 -7.23 -3.93
C ILE A 181 -16.52 -5.85 -4.47
N ILE A 182 -16.81 -5.59 -5.75
CA ILE A 182 -16.57 -4.27 -6.38
C ILE A 182 -17.42 -3.19 -5.68
N PHE A 183 -18.68 -3.49 -5.36
CA PHE A 183 -19.57 -2.58 -4.65
C PHE A 183 -19.03 -2.22 -3.25
N ILE A 184 -18.58 -3.22 -2.46
CA ILE A 184 -17.99 -3.00 -1.14
C ILE A 184 -16.69 -2.19 -1.24
N LEU A 185 -15.82 -2.50 -2.21
CA LEU A 185 -14.59 -1.76 -2.42
C LEU A 185 -14.88 -0.29 -2.76
N SER A 186 -15.80 -0.03 -3.69
CA SER A 186 -16.21 1.33 -4.07
C SER A 186 -16.80 2.10 -2.90
N LEU A 187 -17.69 1.47 -2.13
CA LEU A 187 -18.31 2.08 -0.95
C LEU A 187 -17.27 2.42 0.11
N THR A 188 -16.34 1.49 0.38
CA THR A 188 -15.23 1.73 1.31
C THR A 188 -14.37 2.88 0.83
N ILE A 189 -14.14 2.99 -0.49
CA ILE A 189 -13.37 4.09 -1.06
C ILE A 189 -14.04 5.43 -0.85
N PHE A 190 -15.34 5.48 -1.13
CA PHE A 190 -16.16 6.66 -0.98
C PHE A 190 -16.21 7.14 0.48
N VAL A 191 -16.45 6.23 1.43
CA VAL A 191 -16.49 6.54 2.87
C VAL A 191 -15.13 7.06 3.34
N SER A 192 -14.03 6.38 2.99
CA SER A 192 -12.68 6.83 3.34
C SER A 192 -12.36 8.22 2.80
N ALA A 193 -12.74 8.51 1.54
CA ALA A 193 -12.53 9.82 0.94
C ALA A 193 -13.31 10.92 1.67
N ILE A 194 -14.57 10.67 2.05
CA ILE A 194 -15.38 11.63 2.79
C ILE A 194 -14.86 11.83 4.20
N THR A 195 -14.53 10.77 4.94
CA THR A 195 -14.06 10.90 6.33
C THR A 195 -12.70 11.57 6.39
N LEU A 196 -11.73 11.15 5.56
CA LEU A 196 -10.39 11.76 5.55
C LEU A 196 -10.41 13.18 5.01
N GLY A 197 -11.17 13.43 3.93
CA GLY A 197 -11.35 14.77 3.38
C GLY A 197 -12.05 15.70 4.38
N GLY A 198 -13.13 15.23 5.01
CA GLY A 198 -13.89 16.00 6.00
C GLY A 198 -13.07 16.32 7.25
N VAL A 199 -12.39 15.33 7.84
CA VAL A 199 -11.52 15.53 9.01
C VAL A 199 -10.34 16.42 8.65
N GLY A 200 -9.73 16.25 7.48
CA GLY A 200 -8.63 17.07 7.01
C GLY A 200 -9.01 18.54 6.85
N ILE A 201 -10.17 18.82 6.23
CA ILE A 201 -10.69 20.20 6.09
C ILE A 201 -11.03 20.80 7.45
N SER A 202 -11.69 20.03 8.33
CA SER A 202 -12.02 20.46 9.69
C SER A 202 -10.75 20.83 10.50
N ASP A 203 -9.73 19.98 10.43
CA ASP A 203 -8.47 20.19 11.14
C ASP A 203 -7.71 21.39 10.58
N MET A 204 -7.70 21.56 9.25
CA MET A 204 -7.09 22.71 8.58
C MET A 204 -7.76 24.03 8.99
N ILE A 205 -9.09 24.09 8.98
CA ILE A 205 -9.84 25.29 9.39
C ILE A 205 -9.55 25.63 10.86
N LYS A 206 -9.56 24.63 11.76
CA LYS A 206 -9.23 24.84 13.18
C LYS A 206 -7.81 25.36 13.40
N ARG A 207 -6.83 24.86 12.63
CA ARG A 207 -5.44 25.33 12.70
C ARG A 207 -5.28 26.76 12.19
N ILE A 208 -5.98 27.12 11.12
CA ILE A 208 -6.00 28.48 10.57
C ILE A 208 -6.62 29.46 11.59
N GLU A 209 -7.72 29.08 12.24
CA GLU A 209 -8.40 29.91 13.24
C GLU A 209 -7.55 30.14 14.49
N LYS A 210 -6.79 29.13 14.92
CA LYS A 210 -5.87 29.23 16.06
C LYS A 210 -4.53 29.94 15.75
N LYS A 211 -4.28 30.35 14.50
CA LYS A 211 -2.96 30.79 14.01
C LYS A 211 -1.82 29.82 14.38
N GLU A 212 -2.13 28.53 14.50
CA GLU A 212 -1.14 27.50 14.80
C GLU A 212 -0.34 27.17 13.54
N TYR A 213 0.93 26.79 13.72
CA TYR A 213 1.82 26.40 12.64
C TYR A 213 1.20 25.23 11.84
N MET A 214 1.05 25.41 10.53
CA MET A 214 0.39 24.42 9.65
C MET A 214 1.22 23.15 9.38
N GLY A 215 2.35 22.97 10.09
CA GLY A 215 3.20 21.79 9.96
C GLY A 215 4.04 21.75 8.68
N PHE A 216 4.10 22.84 7.92
CA PHE A 216 5.10 23.00 6.86
C PHE A 216 6.44 23.34 7.51
N ASP A 217 7.15 22.31 7.99
CA ASP A 217 8.58 22.46 8.28
C ASP A 217 9.29 22.96 7.01
N THR A 218 10.22 23.90 7.18
CA THR A 218 11.05 24.35 6.06
C THR A 218 11.83 23.16 5.50
N LEU A 219 11.75 22.96 4.18
CA LEU A 219 12.45 21.86 3.49
C LEU A 219 13.97 21.93 3.73
N CYS A 220 14.44 23.15 3.92
CA CYS A 220 15.45 23.72 4.79
C CYS A 220 15.06 25.23 4.81
#